data_AF-A0A8S9ED00-F1
#
_entry.id   AF-A0A8S9ED00-F1
#
_cell.length_a   1.000
_cell.length_b   1.000
_cell.length_c   1.000
_cell.angle_alpha   90.00
_cell.angle_beta   90.00
_cell.angle_gamma   90.00
#
_symmetry.space_group_name_H-M   'P 1'
#
loop_
_entity.id
_entity.type
_entity.pdbx_description
1 polymer ?
#
loop_
_entity_poly.entity_id
_entity_poly.type
_entity_poly.pdbx_seq_one_letter_code
_entity_poly.pdbx_strand_id
1 'polypeptide(L)'
;MATLYPSLEDMKGHQILQAQAAAGVRTPATTVVTEKPKLLRPPSVCPAAPPVLYPNLAELENYMGLALSSEEIQKNLLPEGSTALTPTGPPPGQLVAPLSWNNMGLRRAEIKPGVREIHLCKDERGKTGLQLKNVDQGIFVQLVKANSPAALVGLRFGDQILQIDGKNCTGWSSDKAQRVLKKASPEKIIMVVRDRPFQRTVTVHKDSSGHVGIVVKKGKIVSLAKDSSAARNGLLTHHYICEVNGQNVIGMKDKQLTEVLSGAGNVVTLTIIPTVIYEHMVKRLSAGLVKSAMDHSVPDL
;
A
#
# COMPACT_ATOMS: atom_id res chain seq x y z
N MET A 1 7.07 19.69 -12.31
CA MET A 1 6.48 19.36 -11.00
C MET A 1 6.67 17.88 -10.78
N ALA A 2 7.31 17.44 -9.68
CA ALA A 2 7.39 16.02 -9.37
C ALA A 2 6.00 15.52 -8.93
N THR A 3 5.42 14.58 -9.68
CA THR A 3 4.15 13.96 -9.30
C THR A 3 4.38 13.01 -8.13
N LEU A 4 3.62 13.18 -7.04
CA LEU A 4 3.76 12.41 -5.79
C LEU A 4 3.47 10.89 -5.92
N TYR A 5 3.14 10.41 -7.12
CA TYR A 5 2.69 9.05 -7.40
C TYR A 5 3.32 8.52 -8.70
N PRO A 6 3.75 7.24 -8.74
CA PRO A 6 4.28 6.60 -9.94
C PRO A 6 3.33 6.70 -11.14
N SER A 7 3.86 7.15 -12.27
CA SER A 7 3.16 7.35 -13.54
C SER A 7 3.28 6.12 -14.47
N LEU A 8 2.59 6.16 -15.62
CA LEU A 8 2.82 5.20 -16.70
C LEU A 8 4.23 5.29 -17.29
N GLU A 9 4.87 6.45 -17.20
CA GLU A 9 6.20 6.71 -17.75
C GLU A 9 7.26 6.11 -16.82
N ASP A 10 7.10 6.26 -15.51
CA ASP A 10 7.98 5.64 -14.50
C ASP A 10 7.95 4.11 -14.60
N MET A 11 6.78 3.52 -14.81
CA MET A 11 6.61 2.06 -14.98
C MET A 11 7.36 1.56 -16.23
N LYS A 12 7.21 2.25 -17.37
CA LYS A 12 7.96 1.93 -18.60
C LYS A 12 9.46 2.16 -18.46
N GLY A 13 9.86 3.23 -17.80
CA GLY A 13 11.27 3.51 -17.49
C GLY A 13 11.89 2.38 -16.66
N HIS A 14 11.17 1.90 -15.63
CA HIS A 14 11.60 0.76 -14.82
C HIS A 14 11.69 -0.54 -15.63
N GLN A 15 10.70 -0.84 -16.49
CA GLN A 15 10.75 -1.99 -17.40
C GLN A 15 11.96 -1.94 -18.33
N ILE A 16 12.27 -0.77 -18.91
CA ILE A 16 13.43 -0.57 -19.80
C ILE A 16 14.75 -0.79 -19.02
N LEU A 17 14.87 -0.19 -17.83
CA LEU A 17 16.07 -0.31 -17.01
C LEU A 17 16.30 -1.76 -16.57
N GLN A 18 15.24 -2.46 -16.18
CA GLN A 18 15.26 -3.87 -15.80
C GLN A 18 15.61 -4.78 -16.99
N ALA A 19 15.08 -4.49 -18.19
CA ALA A 19 15.41 -5.21 -19.42
C ALA A 19 16.87 -4.98 -19.84
N GLN A 20 17.41 -3.76 -19.71
CA GLN A 20 18.82 -3.47 -19.98
C GLN A 20 19.76 -4.19 -19.00
N ALA A 21 19.41 -4.21 -17.71
CA ALA A 21 20.15 -4.95 -16.69
C ALA A 21 20.12 -6.47 -16.94
N ALA A 22 18.95 -7.03 -17.31
CA ALA A 22 18.80 -8.44 -17.65
C ALA A 22 19.51 -8.83 -18.96
N ALA A 23 19.56 -7.91 -19.94
CA ALA A 23 20.28 -8.11 -21.21
C ALA A 23 21.80 -7.92 -21.08
N GLY A 24 22.33 -7.64 -19.89
CA GLY A 24 23.77 -7.45 -19.66
C GLY A 24 24.36 -6.20 -20.32
N VAL A 25 23.54 -5.28 -20.82
CA VAL A 25 23.98 -4.06 -21.50
C VAL A 25 24.47 -3.06 -20.46
N ARG A 26 25.74 -3.19 -20.07
CA ARG A 26 26.46 -2.12 -19.39
C ARG A 26 26.60 -0.96 -20.37
N THR A 27 25.89 0.14 -20.11
CA THR A 27 26.26 1.44 -20.68
C THR A 27 27.73 1.72 -20.37
N PRO A 28 28.53 2.22 -21.34
CA PRO A 28 29.93 2.52 -21.08
C PRO A 28 30.04 3.55 -19.96
N ALA A 29 30.89 3.28 -18.97
CA ALA A 29 31.22 4.27 -17.96
C ALA A 29 31.90 5.45 -18.66
N THR A 30 31.38 6.66 -18.45
CA THR A 30 32.07 7.88 -18.87
C THR A 30 33.40 7.94 -18.13
N THR A 31 34.50 7.89 -18.88
CA THR A 31 35.85 7.83 -18.34
C THR A 31 36.23 9.13 -17.65
N VAL A 32 36.47 9.06 -16.34
CA VAL A 32 37.43 9.94 -15.67
C VAL A 32 38.51 9.05 -15.07
N VAL A 33 39.69 9.12 -15.68
CA VAL A 33 40.96 8.55 -15.17
C VAL A 33 41.37 9.42 -13.97
N THR A 34 41.83 8.95 -12.82
CA THR A 34 42.89 7.97 -12.47
C THR A 34 42.56 7.42 -11.05
N GLU A 35 43.17 6.40 -10.44
CA GLU A 35 44.28 5.50 -10.80
C GLU A 35 44.07 4.09 -10.18
N LYS A 36 44.90 3.68 -9.20
CA LYS A 36 44.88 2.42 -8.45
C LYS A 36 45.76 2.58 -7.19
N PRO A 37 45.38 1.99 -6.05
CA PRO A 37 46.41 1.29 -5.27
C PRO A 37 46.15 -0.21 -5.03
N LYS A 38 47.26 -0.95 -5.05
CA LYS A 38 47.49 -2.35 -4.67
C LYS A 38 46.53 -2.99 -3.64
N LEU A 39 46.06 -4.20 -3.98
CA LEU A 39 45.66 -5.23 -3.02
C LEU A 39 46.85 -5.65 -2.14
N LEU A 40 46.62 -5.73 -0.82
CA LEU A 40 47.50 -6.39 0.14
C LEU A 40 46.69 -7.42 0.97
N ARG A 41 47.38 -8.50 1.38
CA ARG A 41 46.81 -9.64 2.13
C ARG A 41 46.24 -9.23 3.49
N PRO A 42 45.21 -9.94 4.01
CA PRO A 42 44.81 -9.82 5.40
C PRO A 42 45.84 -10.50 6.33
N PRO A 43 46.25 -9.86 7.44
CA PRO A 43 46.96 -10.52 8.52
C PRO A 43 46.00 -11.14 9.56
N SER A 44 46.56 -12.04 10.36
CA SER A 44 45.96 -12.90 11.38
C SER A 44 45.09 -12.24 12.45
N VAL A 45 44.08 -13.00 12.90
CA VAL A 45 43.26 -12.78 14.11
C VAL A 45 44.08 -12.96 15.39
N CYS A 46 43.92 -12.06 16.38
CA CYS A 46 43.96 -12.30 17.83
C CYS A 46 43.54 -11.03 18.62
N PRO A 47 43.20 -11.10 19.93
CA PRO A 47 41.96 -10.46 20.41
C PRO A 47 42.09 -9.29 21.40
N ALA A 48 40.92 -8.72 21.75
CA ALA A 48 40.58 -7.85 22.91
C ALA A 48 40.37 -6.33 22.66
N ALA A 49 39.16 -5.99 22.21
CA ALA A 49 38.43 -4.76 22.57
C ALA A 49 36.91 -4.98 22.31
N PRO A 50 35.99 -4.38 23.10
CA PRO A 50 34.56 -4.42 22.76
C PRO A 50 34.29 -3.63 21.46
N PRO A 51 33.27 -4.00 20.66
CA PRO A 51 32.95 -3.28 19.44
C PRO A 51 32.43 -1.88 19.78
N VAL A 52 33.25 -0.86 19.55
CA VAL A 52 32.82 0.53 19.70
C VAL A 52 31.81 0.84 18.59
N LEU A 53 30.56 1.09 18.97
CA LEU A 53 29.42 1.17 18.04
C LEU A 53 29.46 2.42 17.13
N TYR A 54 30.32 3.39 17.45
CA TYR A 54 30.50 4.64 16.71
C TYR A 54 31.99 4.94 16.52
N PRO A 55 32.41 5.51 15.37
CA PRO A 55 33.78 5.96 15.17
C PRO A 55 34.20 7.03 16.17
N ASN A 56 35.50 7.11 16.45
CA ASN A 56 36.08 8.13 17.31
C ASN A 56 35.92 9.52 16.67
N LEU A 57 35.17 10.42 17.30
CA LEU A 57 34.87 11.76 16.75
C LEU A 57 36.12 12.65 16.61
N ALA A 58 37.21 12.36 17.34
CA ALA A 58 38.49 13.06 17.19
C ALA A 58 39.16 12.83 15.81
N GLU A 59 38.80 11.77 15.09
CA GLU A 59 39.34 11.45 13.76
C GLU A 59 38.46 12.03 12.62
N LEU A 60 37.34 12.68 12.96
CA LEU A 60 36.33 13.17 12.02
C LEU A 60 36.38 14.69 11.87
N GLU A 61 37.57 15.22 11.57
CA GLU A 61 37.79 16.67 11.30
C GLU A 61 36.90 17.23 10.18
N ASN A 62 36.54 16.40 9.19
CA ASN A 62 35.68 16.77 8.07
C ASN A 62 34.68 15.65 7.74
N TYR A 63 33.65 15.48 8.57
CA TYR A 63 32.52 14.59 8.23
C TYR A 63 31.35 15.39 7.67
N MET A 64 30.89 15.03 6.47
CA MET A 64 29.74 15.69 5.79
C MET A 64 29.88 17.22 5.64
N GLY A 65 31.12 17.74 5.58
CA GLY A 65 31.39 19.19 5.48
C GLY A 65 31.22 19.97 6.79
N LEU A 66 31.15 19.27 7.94
CA LEU A 66 31.09 19.87 9.27
C LEU A 66 32.41 19.61 10.02
N ALA A 67 33.00 20.68 10.54
CA ALA A 67 34.23 20.63 11.33
C ALA A 67 33.93 20.29 12.80
N LEU A 68 33.86 18.98 13.11
CA LEU A 68 33.47 18.47 14.43
C LEU A 68 34.60 18.50 15.47
N SER A 69 35.79 18.97 15.10
CA SER A 69 36.97 19.10 15.97
C SER A 69 36.92 20.32 16.92
N SER A 70 35.90 21.17 16.84
CA SER A 70 35.80 22.37 17.68
C SER A 70 35.48 22.02 19.15
N GLU A 71 36.30 22.53 20.08
CA GLU A 71 36.21 22.27 21.53
C GLU A 71 34.83 22.62 22.12
N GLU A 72 34.15 23.60 21.55
CA GLU A 72 32.78 24.03 21.90
C GLU A 72 31.74 22.92 21.68
N ILE A 73 31.90 22.11 20.63
CA ILE A 73 31.01 20.98 20.31
C ILE A 73 31.22 19.85 21.32
N GLN A 74 32.47 19.56 21.66
CA GLN A 74 32.82 18.55 22.66
C GLN A 74 32.29 18.92 24.05
N LYS A 75 32.37 20.20 24.42
CA LYS A 75 31.85 20.69 25.71
C LYS A 75 30.33 20.61 25.81
N ASN A 76 29.61 20.82 24.71
CA ASN A 76 28.14 20.67 24.67
C ASN A 76 27.66 19.21 24.55
N LEU A 77 28.54 18.25 24.28
CA LEU A 77 28.24 16.81 24.25
C LEU A 77 28.37 16.13 25.62
N LEU A 78 28.91 16.83 26.62
CA LEU A 78 29.06 16.35 27.99
C LEU A 78 27.92 16.92 28.87
N PRO A 79 26.95 16.12 29.31
CA PRO A 79 25.90 16.60 30.20
C PRO A 79 26.44 16.81 31.61
N GLU A 80 26.75 18.05 31.97
CA GLU A 80 26.98 18.42 33.38
C GLU A 80 25.67 18.24 34.18
N GLY A 81 25.73 17.37 35.20
CA GLY A 81 24.93 17.51 36.42
C GLY A 81 23.40 17.45 36.30
N SER A 82 22.83 16.85 35.25
CA SER A 82 21.38 16.63 35.15
C SER A 82 21.01 15.17 35.36
N THR A 83 20.34 14.89 36.49
CA THR A 83 19.72 13.59 36.78
C THR A 83 18.86 13.16 35.60
N ALA A 84 19.30 12.14 34.87
CA ALA A 84 18.58 11.69 33.68
C ALA A 84 17.19 11.17 34.09
N LEU A 85 16.17 12.00 33.87
CA LEU A 85 14.80 11.53 33.74
C LEU A 85 14.84 10.54 32.58
N THR A 86 14.80 9.25 32.91
CA THR A 86 14.45 8.22 31.95
C THR A 86 13.16 8.68 31.25
N PRO A 87 13.08 8.65 29.91
CA PRO A 87 11.83 8.96 29.25
C PRO A 87 10.79 7.99 29.79
N THR A 88 9.86 8.51 30.59
CA THR A 88 8.80 7.70 31.18
C THR A 88 8.06 7.05 30.03
N GLY A 89 8.21 5.73 29.91
CA GLY A 89 7.47 4.97 28.92
C GLY A 89 5.98 5.27 29.03
N PRO A 90 5.21 5.13 27.93
CA PRO A 90 3.77 5.34 27.98
C PRO A 90 3.16 4.53 29.14
N PRO A 91 2.17 5.08 29.86
CA PRO A 91 1.70 4.52 31.11
C PRO A 91 1.31 3.03 30.96
N PRO A 92 1.52 2.19 31.99
CA PRO A 92 1.28 0.76 31.91
C PRO A 92 -0.19 0.50 31.52
N GLY A 93 -0.39 0.05 30.28
CA GLY A 93 -1.70 -0.01 29.61
C GLY A 93 -1.70 0.56 28.18
N GLN A 94 -0.69 1.35 27.79
CA GLN A 94 -0.60 1.98 26.47
C GLN A 94 0.62 1.55 25.64
N LEU A 95 0.94 0.25 25.69
CA LEU A 95 1.81 -0.38 24.68
C LEU A 95 1.01 -0.56 23.39
N VAL A 96 1.15 0.38 22.44
CA VAL A 96 0.88 0.06 21.04
C VAL A 96 1.98 -0.89 20.61
N ALA A 97 1.67 -2.19 20.56
CA ALA A 97 2.61 -3.19 20.10
C ALA A 97 3.14 -2.79 18.71
N PRO A 98 4.47 -2.89 18.46
CA PRO A 98 4.99 -2.74 17.11
C PRO A 98 4.19 -3.63 16.16
N LEU A 99 3.73 -3.08 15.04
CA LEU A 99 3.00 -3.86 14.03
C LEU A 99 3.98 -4.86 13.41
N SER A 100 4.10 -6.04 14.02
CA SER A 100 4.96 -7.11 13.54
C SER A 100 4.65 -7.38 12.07
N TRP A 101 5.66 -7.19 11.22
CA TRP A 101 5.60 -7.31 9.76
C TRP A 101 5.05 -8.67 9.26
N ASN A 102 4.93 -9.65 10.14
CA ASN A 102 4.30 -10.96 9.90
C ASN A 102 2.76 -10.98 10.02
N ASN A 103 2.09 -9.85 10.29
CA ASN A 103 0.63 -9.83 10.36
C ASN A 103 0.01 -10.05 8.95
N MET A 104 -0.64 -11.20 8.74
CA MET A 104 -1.26 -11.57 7.46
C MET A 104 -2.32 -10.55 6.99
N GLY A 105 -3.08 -9.97 7.92
CA GLY A 105 -4.10 -8.96 7.59
C GLY A 105 -3.50 -7.68 7.03
N LEU A 106 -2.33 -7.27 7.54
CA LEU A 106 -1.58 -6.12 7.03
C LEU A 106 -1.03 -6.39 5.63
N ARG A 107 -0.40 -7.57 5.41
CA ARG A 107 0.14 -7.96 4.09
C ARG A 107 -0.94 -8.08 3.01
N ARG A 108 -2.12 -8.62 3.32
CA ARG A 108 -3.25 -8.72 2.37
C ARG A 108 -3.90 -7.36 2.06
N ALA A 109 -3.95 -6.46 3.04
CA ALA A 109 -4.54 -5.14 2.91
C ALA A 109 -3.58 -4.07 2.35
N GLU A 110 -2.29 -4.35 2.23
CA GLU A 110 -1.28 -3.44 1.69
C GLU A 110 -1.70 -2.88 0.32
N ILE A 111 -1.74 -1.54 0.20
CA ILE A 111 -1.91 -0.84 -1.07
C ILE A 111 -0.51 -0.48 -1.55
N LYS A 112 0.01 -1.23 -2.52
CA LYS A 112 1.28 -0.86 -3.16
C LYS A 112 1.01 0.38 -4.04
N PRO A 113 1.74 1.50 -3.86
CA PRO A 113 1.49 2.74 -4.62
C PRO A 113 1.93 2.65 -6.09
N GLY A 114 2.42 1.50 -6.54
CA GLY A 114 2.92 1.26 -7.88
C GLY A 114 1.83 1.07 -8.93
N VAL A 115 2.26 1.14 -10.18
CA VAL A 115 1.49 0.72 -11.34
C VAL A 115 1.94 -0.70 -11.72
N ARG A 116 0.98 -1.61 -11.93
CA ARG A 116 1.25 -2.99 -12.37
C ARG A 116 0.59 -3.31 -13.71
N GLU A 117 1.24 -4.15 -14.50
CA GLU A 117 0.66 -4.77 -15.68
C GLU A 117 0.01 -6.10 -15.28
N ILE A 118 -1.17 -6.38 -15.82
CA ILE A 118 -1.89 -7.64 -15.64
C ILE A 118 -2.32 -8.19 -17.00
N HIS A 119 -2.27 -9.51 -17.16
CA HIS A 119 -2.77 -10.21 -18.35
C HIS A 119 -4.06 -10.94 -17.97
N LEU A 120 -5.13 -10.66 -18.71
CA LEU A 120 -6.49 -11.09 -18.40
C LEU A 120 -7.06 -11.86 -19.58
N CYS A 121 -7.59 -13.06 -19.33
CA CYS A 121 -8.31 -13.86 -20.32
C CYS A 121 -9.83 -13.66 -20.17
N LYS A 122 -10.60 -14.02 -21.21
CA LYS A 122 -12.06 -14.11 -21.09
C LYS A 122 -12.47 -15.52 -20.67
N ASP A 123 -13.52 -15.59 -19.86
CA ASP A 123 -14.28 -16.80 -19.57
C ASP A 123 -14.93 -17.37 -20.85
N GLU A 124 -15.36 -18.63 -20.84
CA GLU A 124 -16.06 -19.35 -21.93
C GLU A 124 -17.20 -18.52 -22.55
N ARG A 125 -17.85 -17.70 -21.71
CA ARG A 125 -18.97 -16.81 -22.07
C ARG A 125 -18.54 -15.49 -22.71
N GLY A 126 -17.27 -15.35 -23.10
CA GLY A 126 -16.68 -14.14 -23.67
C GLY A 126 -16.66 -12.95 -22.72
N LYS A 127 -16.54 -13.19 -21.41
CA LYS A 127 -16.68 -12.16 -20.35
C LYS A 127 -15.49 -12.19 -19.40
N THR A 128 -15.09 -11.02 -18.92
CA THR A 128 -14.00 -10.87 -17.92
C THR A 128 -14.49 -10.83 -16.47
N GLY A 129 -15.78 -10.54 -16.26
CA GLY A 129 -16.36 -10.31 -14.93
C GLY A 129 -16.28 -8.87 -14.41
N LEU A 130 -15.72 -7.92 -15.18
CA LEU A 130 -15.56 -6.52 -14.78
C LEU A 130 -16.72 -5.61 -15.17
N GLN A 131 -17.13 -4.75 -14.25
CA GLN A 131 -17.83 -3.50 -14.56
C GLN A 131 -16.92 -2.30 -14.29
N LEU A 132 -16.93 -1.34 -15.22
CA LEU A 132 -16.02 -0.20 -15.22
C LEU A 132 -16.80 1.11 -15.20
N LYS A 133 -16.32 2.08 -14.43
CA LYS A 133 -16.94 3.38 -14.20
C LYS A 133 -15.98 4.51 -14.53
N ASN A 134 -16.49 5.59 -15.10
CA ASN A 134 -15.74 6.83 -15.24
C ASN A 134 -15.90 7.65 -13.96
N VAL A 135 -14.78 8.14 -13.42
CA VAL A 135 -14.70 9.13 -12.34
C VAL A 135 -13.60 10.10 -12.74
N ASP A 136 -13.91 11.39 -12.81
CA ASP A 136 -12.96 12.49 -13.09
C ASP A 136 -11.98 12.18 -14.24
N GLN A 137 -12.52 11.81 -15.41
CA GLN A 137 -11.80 11.42 -16.64
C GLN A 137 -10.94 10.15 -16.53
N GLY A 138 -10.86 9.50 -15.38
CA GLY A 138 -10.26 8.17 -15.20
C GLY A 138 -11.27 7.03 -15.31
N ILE A 139 -10.79 5.82 -15.62
CA ILE A 139 -11.58 4.58 -15.58
C ILE A 139 -11.22 3.78 -14.33
N PHE A 140 -12.24 3.37 -13.58
CA PHE A 140 -12.12 2.65 -12.32
C PHE A 140 -12.95 1.37 -12.31
N VAL A 141 -12.49 0.37 -11.57
CA VAL A 141 -13.18 -0.90 -11.33
C VAL A 141 -14.34 -0.68 -10.36
N GLN A 142 -15.55 -0.97 -10.83
CA GLN A 142 -16.82 -0.69 -10.16
C GLN A 142 -17.47 -1.94 -9.54
N LEU A 143 -17.27 -3.10 -10.17
CA LEU A 143 -17.67 -4.42 -9.70
C LEU A 143 -16.69 -5.44 -10.27
N VAL A 144 -16.22 -6.35 -9.42
CA VAL A 144 -15.49 -7.56 -9.82
C VAL A 144 -16.37 -8.73 -9.45
N LYS A 145 -16.61 -9.65 -10.39
CA LYS A 145 -17.40 -10.84 -10.11
C LYS A 145 -16.59 -11.90 -9.38
N ALA A 146 -17.18 -12.50 -8.35
CA ALA A 146 -16.64 -13.72 -7.73
C ALA A 146 -16.37 -14.80 -8.80
N ASN A 147 -15.28 -15.54 -8.64
CA ASN A 147 -14.84 -16.62 -9.54
C ASN A 147 -14.74 -16.21 -11.03
N SER A 148 -14.45 -14.95 -11.32
CA SER A 148 -14.21 -14.46 -12.69
C SER A 148 -12.72 -14.30 -12.98
N PRO A 149 -12.29 -14.30 -14.26
CA PRO A 149 -10.89 -14.04 -14.62
C PRO A 149 -10.32 -12.76 -14.00
N ALA A 150 -11.16 -11.74 -13.79
CA ALA A 150 -10.78 -10.51 -13.13
C ALA A 150 -10.47 -10.65 -11.63
N ALA A 151 -11.19 -11.53 -10.92
CA ALA A 151 -10.87 -11.85 -9.52
C ALA A 151 -9.55 -12.62 -9.44
N LEU A 152 -9.31 -13.56 -10.37
CA LEU A 152 -8.09 -14.36 -10.42
C LEU A 152 -6.81 -13.55 -10.65
N VAL A 153 -6.86 -12.46 -11.43
CA VAL A 153 -5.74 -11.51 -11.59
C VAL A 153 -5.61 -10.50 -10.44
N GLY A 154 -6.44 -10.63 -9.40
CA GLY A 154 -6.43 -9.77 -8.22
C GLY A 154 -6.87 -8.33 -8.49
N LEU A 155 -7.81 -8.10 -9.42
CA LEU A 155 -8.49 -6.80 -9.53
C LEU A 155 -9.53 -6.66 -8.42
N ARG A 156 -9.63 -5.45 -7.86
CA ARG A 156 -10.54 -5.12 -6.77
C ARG A 156 -11.32 -3.83 -7.05
N PHE A 157 -12.38 -3.62 -6.29
CA PHE A 157 -13.13 -2.36 -6.34
C PHE A 157 -12.19 -1.18 -6.05
N GLY A 158 -12.28 -0.13 -6.87
CA GLY A 158 -11.47 1.08 -6.71
C GLY A 158 -10.15 1.09 -7.46
N ASP A 159 -9.72 -0.02 -8.08
CA ASP A 159 -8.55 -0.04 -8.95
C ASP A 159 -8.74 0.89 -10.16
N GLN A 160 -7.70 1.63 -10.52
CA GLN A 160 -7.70 2.54 -11.66
C GLN A 160 -7.05 1.89 -12.87
N ILE A 161 -7.78 1.81 -13.99
CA ILE A 161 -7.24 1.30 -15.25
C ILE A 161 -6.70 2.47 -16.06
N LEU A 162 -5.40 2.41 -16.33
CA LEU A 162 -4.66 3.43 -17.08
C LEU A 162 -4.59 3.09 -18.56
N GLN A 163 -4.45 1.80 -18.90
CA GLN A 163 -4.28 1.32 -20.28
C GLN A 163 -5.00 -0.03 -20.48
N ILE A 164 -5.57 -0.26 -21.67
CA ILE A 164 -6.12 -1.55 -22.12
C ILE A 164 -5.62 -1.80 -23.55
N ASP A 165 -4.98 -2.95 -23.79
CA ASP A 165 -4.43 -3.38 -25.09
C ASP A 165 -3.62 -2.26 -25.78
N GLY A 166 -2.68 -1.68 -25.03
CA GLY A 166 -1.84 -0.58 -25.50
C GLY A 166 -2.51 0.80 -25.56
N LYS A 167 -3.82 0.93 -25.30
CA LYS A 167 -4.58 2.18 -25.45
C LYS A 167 -4.87 2.85 -24.12
N ASN A 168 -4.50 4.11 -23.96
CA ASN A 168 -4.74 4.90 -22.75
C ASN A 168 -6.24 5.12 -22.51
N CYS A 169 -6.70 4.89 -21.29
CA CYS A 169 -8.11 4.98 -20.88
C CYS A 169 -8.54 6.37 -20.40
N THR A 170 -7.62 7.34 -20.38
CA THR A 170 -7.89 8.74 -20.02
C THR A 170 -8.96 9.35 -20.93
N GLY A 171 -9.95 10.01 -20.33
CA GLY A 171 -11.08 10.63 -21.03
C GLY A 171 -12.11 9.65 -21.62
N TRP A 172 -12.04 8.35 -21.31
CA TRP A 172 -13.03 7.39 -21.83
C TRP A 172 -14.32 7.42 -21.02
N SER A 173 -15.46 7.36 -21.70
CA SER A 173 -16.74 7.06 -21.03
C SER A 173 -16.79 5.59 -20.56
N SER A 174 -17.62 5.31 -19.56
CA SER A 174 -17.83 3.93 -19.06
C SER A 174 -18.27 2.98 -20.19
N ASP A 175 -19.15 3.45 -21.09
CA ASP A 175 -19.60 2.69 -22.24
C ASP A 175 -18.46 2.44 -23.25
N LYS A 176 -17.56 3.40 -23.47
CA LYS A 176 -16.39 3.22 -24.34
C LYS A 176 -15.45 2.14 -23.76
N ALA A 177 -15.13 2.21 -22.48
CA ALA A 177 -14.30 1.22 -21.80
C ALA A 177 -14.92 -0.20 -21.87
N GLN A 178 -16.22 -0.31 -21.60
CA GLN A 178 -16.96 -1.58 -21.71
C GLN A 178 -17.03 -2.12 -23.15
N ARG A 179 -17.17 -1.25 -24.17
CA ARG A 179 -17.13 -1.65 -25.58
C ARG A 179 -15.74 -2.15 -26.00
N VAL A 180 -14.67 -1.49 -25.56
CA VAL A 180 -13.29 -1.93 -25.81
C VAL A 180 -13.05 -3.31 -25.19
N LEU A 181 -13.39 -3.50 -23.91
CA LEU A 181 -13.20 -4.78 -23.22
C LEU A 181 -14.00 -5.93 -23.87
N LYS A 182 -15.21 -5.65 -24.36
CA LYS A 182 -16.00 -6.61 -25.14
C LYS A 182 -15.36 -6.96 -26.49
N LYS A 183 -14.75 -5.98 -27.19
CA LYS A 183 -14.08 -6.17 -28.49
C LYS A 183 -12.65 -6.70 -28.41
N ALA A 184 -11.99 -6.64 -27.25
CA ALA A 184 -10.66 -7.18 -27.03
C ALA A 184 -10.58 -8.69 -27.34
N SER A 185 -9.37 -9.23 -27.51
CA SER A 185 -9.22 -10.68 -27.77
C SER A 185 -9.75 -11.51 -26.59
N PRO A 186 -10.22 -12.75 -26.82
CA PRO A 186 -10.61 -13.64 -25.73
C PRO A 186 -9.41 -14.25 -24.99
N GLU A 187 -8.31 -14.48 -25.69
CA GLU A 187 -7.12 -15.18 -25.18
C GLU A 187 -6.23 -14.29 -24.30
N LYS A 188 -6.03 -13.03 -24.68
CA LYS A 188 -5.17 -12.10 -23.95
C LYS A 188 -5.63 -10.65 -24.06
N ILE A 189 -5.91 -10.05 -22.91
CA ILE A 189 -6.15 -8.62 -22.73
C ILE A 189 -5.04 -8.11 -21.81
N ILE A 190 -4.26 -7.13 -22.24
CA ILE A 190 -3.19 -6.54 -21.43
C ILE A 190 -3.73 -5.26 -20.80
N MET A 191 -3.72 -5.17 -19.48
CA MET A 191 -4.21 -4.00 -18.75
C MET A 191 -3.13 -3.45 -17.84
N VAL A 192 -2.99 -2.12 -17.79
CA VAL A 192 -2.08 -1.43 -16.87
C VAL A 192 -2.92 -0.71 -15.82
N VAL A 193 -2.65 -1.01 -14.55
CA VAL A 193 -3.53 -0.73 -13.42
C VAL A 193 -2.75 -0.08 -12.29
N ARG A 194 -3.35 0.92 -11.64
CA ARG A 194 -2.89 1.47 -10.36
C ARG A 194 -3.83 0.99 -9.27
N ASP A 195 -3.27 0.36 -8.24
CA ASP A 195 -4.05 -0.24 -7.16
C ASP A 195 -4.72 0.84 -6.29
N ARG A 196 -6.05 0.77 -6.19
CA ARG A 196 -6.91 1.45 -5.20
C ARG A 196 -6.51 2.90 -4.80
N PRO A 197 -6.25 3.86 -5.73
CA PRO A 197 -5.66 5.16 -5.40
C PRO A 197 -6.49 6.09 -4.49
N PHE A 198 -7.78 5.80 -4.29
CA PHE A 198 -8.66 6.57 -3.39
C PHE A 198 -8.91 5.87 -2.04
N GLN A 199 -8.26 4.74 -1.79
CA GLN A 199 -8.40 3.98 -0.55
C GLN A 199 -7.19 4.23 0.34
N ARG A 200 -7.42 4.15 1.66
CA ARG A 200 -6.35 4.19 2.66
C ARG A 200 -6.52 3.04 3.64
N THR A 201 -5.40 2.48 4.06
CA THR A 201 -5.34 1.37 5.01
C THR A 201 -5.06 1.92 6.40
N VAL A 202 -5.84 1.51 7.39
CA VAL A 202 -5.70 1.90 8.81
C VAL A 202 -5.73 0.64 9.66
N THR A 203 -4.64 0.36 10.39
CA THR A 203 -4.59 -0.74 11.34
C THR A 203 -5.04 -0.26 12.72
N VAL A 204 -5.87 -1.05 13.37
CA VAL A 204 -6.54 -0.77 14.64
C VAL A 204 -6.54 -2.04 15.48
N HIS A 205 -6.58 -1.87 16.80
CA HIS A 205 -6.59 -2.97 17.76
C HIS A 205 -7.95 -3.07 18.44
N LYS A 206 -8.37 -4.28 18.79
CA LYS A 206 -9.54 -4.50 19.64
C LYS A 206 -9.21 -4.11 21.09
N ASP A 207 -10.24 -3.68 21.81
CA ASP A 207 -10.20 -3.57 23.27
C ASP A 207 -10.39 -4.94 23.94
N SER A 208 -10.34 -4.97 25.28
CA SER A 208 -10.60 -6.16 26.09
C SER A 208 -12.03 -6.72 25.93
N SER A 209 -12.95 -5.94 25.38
CA SER A 209 -14.32 -6.34 25.07
C SER A 209 -14.49 -6.81 23.62
N GLY A 210 -13.40 -6.90 22.84
CA GLY A 210 -13.41 -7.35 21.45
C GLY A 210 -13.83 -6.29 20.42
N HIS A 211 -14.03 -5.04 20.84
CA HIS A 211 -14.50 -3.96 19.96
C HIS A 211 -13.34 -3.09 19.45
N VAL A 212 -13.49 -2.62 18.20
CA VAL A 212 -12.57 -1.66 17.57
C VAL A 212 -12.96 -0.20 17.90
N GLY A 213 -14.18 0.01 18.42
CA GLY A 213 -14.73 1.33 18.75
C GLY A 213 -15.28 2.11 17.55
N ILE A 214 -15.89 1.42 16.58
CA ILE A 214 -16.50 2.01 15.38
C ILE A 214 -18.00 1.72 15.33
N VAL A 215 -18.79 2.70 14.90
CA VAL A 215 -20.22 2.51 14.60
C VAL A 215 -20.41 2.55 13.09
N VAL A 216 -20.84 1.43 12.51
CA VAL A 216 -21.03 1.25 11.07
C VAL A 216 -22.52 1.13 10.75
N LYS A 217 -22.98 1.79 9.68
CA LYS A 217 -24.33 1.63 9.13
C LYS A 217 -24.25 1.51 7.61
N LYS A 218 -24.82 0.47 7.02
CA LYS A 218 -24.75 0.14 5.58
C LYS A 218 -23.31 0.16 5.04
N GLY A 219 -22.35 -0.38 5.81
CA GLY A 219 -20.91 -0.35 5.48
C GLY A 219 -20.19 1.00 5.64
N LYS A 220 -20.88 2.08 6.05
CA LYS A 220 -20.32 3.42 6.28
C LYS A 220 -20.02 3.66 7.76
N ILE A 221 -18.84 4.19 8.06
CA ILE A 221 -18.43 4.63 9.40
C ILE A 221 -19.17 5.93 9.72
N VAL A 222 -20.05 5.88 10.72
CA VAL A 222 -20.89 7.01 11.16
C VAL A 222 -20.26 7.75 12.32
N SER A 223 -19.78 7.04 13.33
CA SER A 223 -19.14 7.61 14.51
C SER A 223 -18.05 6.70 15.07
N LEU A 224 -17.17 7.28 15.88
CA LEU A 224 -16.08 6.61 16.57
C LEU A 224 -16.30 6.74 18.08
N ALA A 225 -15.99 5.70 18.84
CA ALA A 225 -15.97 5.78 20.29
C ALA A 225 -14.74 6.59 20.74
N LYS A 226 -14.92 7.40 21.78
CA LYS A 226 -13.80 8.11 22.44
C LYS A 226 -12.80 7.08 22.98
N ASP A 227 -11.52 7.43 22.97
CA ASP A 227 -10.38 6.63 23.47
C ASP A 227 -10.14 5.27 22.79
N SER A 228 -11.01 4.88 21.85
CA SER A 228 -10.87 3.67 21.03
C SER A 228 -9.59 3.64 20.20
N SER A 229 -9.17 2.44 19.79
CA SER A 229 -8.06 2.30 18.85
C SER A 229 -8.36 2.96 17.51
N ALA A 230 -9.62 2.95 17.05
CA ALA A 230 -10.02 3.64 15.83
C ALA A 230 -9.84 5.16 15.89
N ALA A 231 -10.20 5.80 17.01
CA ALA A 231 -9.96 7.23 17.21
C ALA A 231 -8.45 7.53 17.28
N ARG A 232 -7.68 6.73 18.04
CA ARG A 232 -6.23 6.91 18.20
C ARG A 232 -5.43 6.74 16.90
N ASN A 233 -5.86 5.85 16.00
CA ASN A 233 -5.21 5.64 14.70
C ASN A 233 -5.77 6.52 13.57
N GLY A 234 -6.54 7.57 13.89
CA GLY A 234 -7.02 8.53 12.89
C GLY A 234 -7.97 7.94 11.85
N LEU A 235 -8.77 6.93 12.23
CA LEU A 235 -9.90 6.50 11.40
C LEU A 235 -10.87 7.69 11.23
N LEU A 236 -11.51 7.80 10.07
CA LEU A 236 -12.38 8.94 9.75
C LEU A 236 -13.83 8.48 9.61
N THR A 237 -14.74 9.29 10.14
CA THR A 237 -16.18 9.20 9.86
C THR A 237 -16.46 9.58 8.41
N HIS A 238 -17.67 9.28 7.91
CA HIS A 238 -18.05 9.51 6.50
C HIS A 238 -17.14 8.78 5.49
N HIS A 239 -16.61 7.62 5.88
CA HIS A 239 -15.89 6.71 4.99
C HIS A 239 -16.58 5.34 4.93
N TYR A 240 -16.50 4.67 3.80
CA TYR A 240 -16.95 3.28 3.64
C TYR A 240 -15.81 2.32 3.92
N ILE A 241 -16.12 1.18 4.54
CA ILE A 241 -15.17 0.07 4.69
C ILE A 241 -15.20 -0.75 3.40
N CYS A 242 -14.06 -0.82 2.73
CA CYS A 242 -13.85 -1.63 1.54
C CYS A 242 -13.40 -3.05 1.92
N GLU A 243 -12.42 -3.16 2.82
CA GLU A 243 -11.85 -4.45 3.23
C GLU A 243 -11.59 -4.51 4.73
N VAL A 244 -11.61 -5.73 5.27
CA VAL A 244 -11.21 -6.08 6.64
C VAL A 244 -10.16 -7.20 6.55
N ASN A 245 -8.93 -6.95 7.01
CA ASN A 245 -7.80 -7.87 6.91
C ASN A 245 -7.54 -8.40 5.47
N GLY A 246 -7.85 -7.57 4.47
CA GLY A 246 -7.76 -7.89 3.04
C GLY A 246 -8.97 -8.62 2.44
N GLN A 247 -9.95 -9.04 3.25
CA GLN A 247 -11.22 -9.55 2.74
C GLN A 247 -12.11 -8.40 2.27
N ASN A 248 -12.61 -8.45 1.02
CA ASN A 248 -13.56 -7.45 0.52
C ASN A 248 -14.93 -7.59 1.20
N VAL A 249 -15.46 -6.50 1.75
CA VAL A 249 -16.76 -6.44 2.44
C VAL A 249 -17.80 -5.57 1.71
N ILE A 250 -17.46 -5.02 0.53
CA ILE A 250 -18.35 -4.12 -0.22
C ILE A 250 -19.60 -4.85 -0.69
N GLY A 251 -20.76 -4.44 -0.16
CA GLY A 251 -22.05 -5.05 -0.50
C GLY A 251 -22.55 -6.05 0.55
N MET A 252 -21.73 -6.45 1.52
CA MET A 252 -22.19 -7.28 2.64
C MET A 252 -23.29 -6.58 3.45
N LYS A 253 -24.12 -7.36 4.16
CA LYS A 253 -25.05 -6.82 5.16
C LYS A 253 -24.27 -6.44 6.42
N ASP A 254 -24.75 -5.43 7.17
CA ASP A 254 -24.10 -4.97 8.41
C ASP A 254 -23.90 -6.11 9.44
N LYS A 255 -24.79 -7.11 9.48
CA LYS A 255 -24.60 -8.33 10.30
C LYS A 255 -23.35 -9.12 9.90
N GLN A 256 -23.20 -9.44 8.61
CA GLN A 256 -22.03 -10.15 8.07
C GLN A 256 -20.73 -9.35 8.27
N LEU A 257 -20.78 -8.03 8.08
CA LEU A 257 -19.63 -7.16 8.37
C LEU A 257 -19.26 -7.18 9.86
N THR A 258 -20.25 -7.20 10.75
CA THR A 258 -20.02 -7.33 12.20
C THR A 258 -19.44 -8.70 12.55
N GLU A 259 -19.90 -9.77 11.92
CA GLU A 259 -19.37 -11.14 12.06
C GLU A 259 -17.90 -11.25 11.58
N VAL A 260 -17.56 -10.63 10.44
CA VAL A 260 -16.17 -10.55 9.94
C VAL A 260 -15.29 -9.72 10.89
N LEU A 261 -15.80 -8.61 11.42
CA LEU A 261 -15.09 -7.79 12.41
C LEU A 261 -14.92 -8.51 13.76
N SER A 262 -15.90 -9.29 14.22
CA SER A 262 -15.79 -10.05 15.47
C SER A 262 -14.88 -11.26 15.33
N GLY A 263 -14.94 -11.98 14.20
CA GLY A 263 -14.06 -13.10 13.87
C GLY A 263 -12.61 -12.72 13.53
N ALA A 264 -12.34 -11.46 13.19
CA ALA A 264 -10.98 -10.95 13.04
C ALA A 264 -10.17 -11.08 14.35
N GLY A 265 -8.85 -11.21 14.25
CA GLY A 265 -7.95 -11.23 15.42
C GLY A 265 -7.93 -9.89 16.18
N ASN A 266 -7.08 -9.81 17.22
CA ASN A 266 -6.90 -8.59 18.01
C ASN A 266 -6.45 -7.40 17.15
N VAL A 267 -5.58 -7.66 16.16
CA VAL A 267 -5.17 -6.66 15.17
C VAL A 267 -6.12 -6.75 13.97
N VAL A 268 -6.76 -5.64 13.62
CA VAL A 268 -7.68 -5.51 12.49
C VAL A 268 -7.16 -4.40 11.57
N THR A 269 -6.97 -4.71 10.30
CA THR A 269 -6.56 -3.75 9.28
C THR A 269 -7.74 -3.43 8.38
N LEU A 270 -8.16 -2.16 8.36
CA LEU A 270 -9.32 -1.69 7.62
C LEU A 270 -8.87 -0.90 6.40
N THR A 271 -9.33 -1.27 5.21
CA THR A 271 -9.17 -0.46 4.01
C THR A 271 -10.44 0.37 3.82
N ILE A 272 -10.32 1.70 3.75
CA ILE A 272 -11.47 2.62 3.71
C ILE A 272 -11.39 3.64 2.58
N ILE A 273 -12.55 4.10 2.11
CA ILE A 273 -12.72 5.05 1.00
C ILE A 273 -13.65 6.23 1.39
N PRO A 274 -13.41 7.47 0.93
CA PRO A 274 -14.32 8.59 1.18
C PRO A 274 -15.74 8.36 0.61
N THR A 275 -16.77 8.80 1.35
CA THR A 275 -18.19 8.69 0.94
C THR A 275 -18.43 9.19 -0.48
N VAL A 276 -17.96 10.40 -0.82
CA VAL A 276 -18.26 11.07 -2.10
C VAL A 276 -17.79 10.22 -3.29
N ILE A 277 -16.58 9.65 -3.18
CA ILE A 277 -15.98 8.82 -4.22
C ILE A 277 -16.73 7.50 -4.32
N TYR A 278 -17.01 6.84 -3.19
CA TYR A 278 -17.75 5.57 -3.16
C TYR A 278 -19.16 5.70 -3.75
N GLU A 279 -19.93 6.70 -3.33
CA GLU A 279 -21.29 6.96 -3.82
C GLU A 279 -21.28 7.28 -5.32
N HIS A 280 -20.30 8.05 -5.82
CA HIS A 280 -20.14 8.28 -7.25
C HIS A 280 -19.79 7.00 -8.02
N MET A 281 -18.90 6.17 -7.47
CA MET A 281 -18.54 4.87 -8.03
C MET A 281 -19.75 3.93 -8.12
N VAL A 282 -20.51 3.73 -7.05
CA VAL A 282 -21.67 2.81 -7.06
C VAL A 282 -22.92 3.40 -7.75
N LYS A 283 -22.90 4.68 -8.16
CA LYS A 283 -24.01 5.35 -8.85
C LYS A 283 -24.42 4.59 -10.12
N ARG A 284 -25.70 4.20 -10.19
CA ARG A 284 -26.36 3.37 -11.22
C ARG A 284 -26.02 1.87 -11.22
N LEU A 285 -25.36 1.33 -10.19
CA LEU A 285 -25.38 -0.11 -9.92
C LEU A 285 -26.66 -0.50 -9.19
N SER A 286 -27.20 -1.69 -9.50
CA SER A 286 -28.27 -2.27 -8.70
C SER A 286 -27.70 -2.86 -7.41
N ALA A 287 -28.23 -2.43 -6.27
CA ALA A 287 -27.75 -2.87 -4.96
C ALA A 287 -27.85 -4.40 -4.76
N GLY A 288 -28.78 -5.07 -5.47
CA GLY A 288 -28.88 -6.53 -5.51
C GLY A 288 -27.69 -7.19 -6.21
N LEU A 289 -27.23 -6.65 -7.35
CA LEU A 289 -26.08 -7.20 -8.09
C LEU A 289 -24.79 -7.08 -7.28
N VAL A 290 -24.58 -5.95 -6.60
CA VAL A 290 -23.41 -5.76 -5.72
C VAL A 290 -23.42 -6.81 -4.59
N LYS A 291 -24.58 -7.02 -3.96
CA LYS A 291 -24.77 -8.02 -2.89
C LYS A 291 -24.57 -9.47 -3.32
N SER A 292 -24.92 -9.81 -4.57
CA SER A 292 -24.96 -11.20 -5.02
C SER A 292 -23.75 -11.62 -5.88
N ALA A 293 -23.03 -10.66 -6.44
CA ALA A 293 -21.99 -10.93 -7.43
C ALA A 293 -20.62 -10.35 -7.10
N MET A 294 -20.49 -9.41 -6.16
CA MET A 294 -19.18 -8.90 -5.75
C MET A 294 -18.31 -10.03 -5.21
N ASP A 295 -17.04 -10.04 -5.58
CA ASP A 295 -16.08 -10.99 -5.00
C ASP A 295 -15.78 -10.65 -3.54
N HIS A 296 -15.89 -11.65 -2.67
CA HIS A 296 -15.65 -11.56 -1.22
C HIS A 296 -14.52 -12.49 -0.76
N SER A 297 -13.74 -13.00 -1.72
CA SER A 297 -12.57 -13.82 -1.45
C SER A 297 -11.54 -13.11 -0.56
N VAL A 298 -10.72 -13.90 0.12
CA VAL A 298 -9.55 -13.41 0.85
C VAL A 298 -8.34 -13.68 -0.03
N PRO A 299 -7.48 -12.69 -0.32
CA PRO A 299 -6.27 -12.93 -1.10
C PRO A 299 -5.34 -13.94 -0.43
N ASP A 300 -4.93 -14.95 -1.18
CA ASP A 300 -3.80 -15.80 -0.81
C ASP A 300 -2.49 -15.01 -0.92
N LEU A 301 -1.51 -15.35 -0.06
CA LEU A 301 -0.20 -14.67 0.06
C LEU A 301 0.93 -15.61 -0.36
#